data_AF-A0A842UCE9-F1
#
_entry.id   AF-A0A842UCE9-F1
#
_cell.length_a   1.000
_cell.length_b   1.000
_cell.length_c   1.000
_cell.angle_alpha   90.00
_cell.angle_beta   90.00
_cell.angle_gamma   90.00
#
_symmetry.space_group_name_H-M   'P 1'
#
loop_
_entity.id
_entity.type
_entity.pdbx_description
1 polymer ?
#
loop_
_entity_poly.entity_id
_entity_poly.type
_entity_poly.pdbx_seq_one_letter_code
_entity_poly.pdbx_strand_id
1 'polypeptide(L)'
;MIIDDMGITVLSKSKFSFSKDAEISIDKIGAIGGAVFTAGEEQGLVLGYGDINLQITEYNQGMIFSVKAGVGVLCVATDLNVQIGFIRALLKKWSPKVASILIRYLGKEEGAMGEELKKLFSPDPLGLH
;
A
#
# COMPACT_ATOMS: atom_id res chain seq x y z
N MET A 1 -2.46 8.16 -2.86
CA MET A 1 -3.04 6.81 -2.98
C MET A 1 -2.91 6.14 -1.64
N ILE A 2 -3.87 5.31 -1.29
CA ILE A 2 -3.83 4.43 -0.14
C ILE A 2 -3.89 3.01 -0.69
N ILE A 3 -2.93 2.20 -0.30
CA ILE A 3 -2.71 0.85 -0.80
C ILE A 3 -2.78 -0.09 0.41
N ASP A 4 -3.42 -1.24 0.29
CA ASP A 4 -3.37 -2.27 1.32
C ASP A 4 -2.06 -3.08 1.27
N ASP A 5 -1.89 -4.03 2.19
CA ASP A 5 -0.75 -4.95 2.27
C ASP A 5 -0.66 -5.91 1.07
N MET A 6 -1.75 -6.12 0.33
CA MET A 6 -1.79 -6.92 -0.89
C MET A 6 -1.44 -6.12 -2.15
N GLY A 7 -1.15 -4.82 -2.02
CA GLY A 7 -0.85 -3.95 -3.16
C GLY A 7 -2.09 -3.44 -3.90
N ILE A 8 -3.29 -3.64 -3.37
CA ILE A 8 -4.52 -3.15 -3.99
C ILE A 8 -4.74 -1.69 -3.62
N THR A 9 -5.06 -0.86 -4.62
CA THR A 9 -5.40 0.55 -4.37
C THR A 9 -6.78 0.66 -3.73
N VAL A 10 -6.82 0.96 -2.43
CA VAL A 10 -8.06 1.18 -1.67
C VAL A 10 -8.69 2.52 -2.02
N LEU A 11 -7.86 3.55 -2.19
CA LEU A 11 -8.33 4.89 -2.51
C LEU A 11 -7.27 5.67 -3.28
N SER A 12 -7.69 6.41 -4.30
CA SER A 12 -6.85 7.39 -4.96
C SER A 12 -7.55 8.74 -5.10
N LYS A 13 -6.76 9.81 -5.07
CA LYS A 13 -7.20 11.15 -5.40
C LYS A 13 -6.06 11.83 -6.15
N SER A 14 -6.38 12.37 -7.31
CA SER A 14 -5.41 13.02 -8.20
C SER A 14 -5.89 14.42 -8.55
N LYS A 15 -4.94 15.35 -8.70
CA LYS A 15 -5.15 16.62 -9.41
C LYS A 15 -4.81 16.50 -10.90
N PHE A 16 -4.05 15.47 -11.29
CA PHE A 16 -3.72 15.19 -12.67
C PHE A 16 -4.90 14.54 -13.36
N SER A 17 -5.32 15.13 -14.48
CA SER A 17 -6.12 14.48 -15.49
C SER A 17 -5.20 13.54 -16.27
N PHE A 18 -5.16 12.26 -15.91
CA PHE A 18 -4.56 11.25 -16.78
C PHE A 18 -5.39 11.27 -18.07
N SER A 19 -4.76 11.67 -19.20
CA SER A 19 -5.44 11.68 -20.49
C SER A 19 -5.98 10.29 -20.77
N LYS A 20 -7.23 10.20 -21.25
CA LYS A 20 -7.89 8.92 -21.58
C LYS A 20 -7.09 8.04 -22.55
N ASP A 21 -6.13 8.62 -23.27
CA ASP A 21 -5.28 7.95 -24.26
C ASP A 21 -3.96 7.41 -23.69
N ALA A 22 -3.60 7.76 -22.45
CA ALA A 22 -2.47 7.17 -21.75
C ALA A 22 -3.01 6.14 -20.77
N GLU A 23 -2.65 4.88 -20.94
CA GLU A 23 -3.08 3.73 -20.14
C GLU A 23 -2.49 3.72 -18.70
N ILE A 24 -2.36 4.91 -18.10
CA ILE A 24 -1.91 5.13 -16.73
C ILE A 24 -3.07 4.80 -15.81
N SER A 25 -3.20 3.52 -15.49
CA SER A 25 -4.09 3.05 -14.44
C SER A 25 -3.47 3.37 -13.08
N ILE A 26 -4.20 4.15 -12.27
CA ILE A 26 -3.85 4.42 -10.88
C ILE A 26 -3.70 3.11 -10.09
N ASP A 27 -4.51 2.10 -10.41
CA ASP A 27 -4.42 0.79 -9.77
C ASP A 27 -3.10 0.09 -10.08
N LYS A 28 -2.61 0.18 -11.32
CA LYS A 28 -1.26 -0.30 -11.68
C LYS A 28 -0.18 0.43 -10.89
N ILE A 29 -0.30 1.76 -10.72
CA ILE A 29 0.67 2.55 -9.94
C ILE A 29 0.65 2.13 -8.47
N GLY A 30 -0.52 1.95 -7.87
CA GLY A 30 -0.63 1.52 -6.48
C GLY A 30 -0.09 0.11 -6.26
N ALA A 31 -0.37 -0.84 -7.15
CA ALA A 31 0.19 -2.19 -7.08
C ALA A 31 1.71 -2.21 -7.14
N ILE A 32 2.30 -1.49 -8.10
CA ILE A 32 3.75 -1.37 -8.21
C ILE A 32 4.32 -0.65 -6.98
N GLY A 33 3.69 0.45 -6.54
CA GLY A 33 4.13 1.23 -5.39
C GLY A 33 4.11 0.44 -4.08
N GLY A 34 3.09 -0.40 -3.87
CA GLY A 34 3.00 -1.33 -2.75
C GLY A 34 4.12 -2.38 -2.79
N ALA A 35 4.29 -3.05 -3.94
CA ALA A 35 5.33 -4.07 -4.10
C ALA A 35 6.74 -3.53 -3.86
N VAL A 36 7.05 -2.34 -4.41
CA VAL A 36 8.36 -1.69 -4.23
C VAL A 36 8.57 -1.29 -2.77
N PHE A 37 7.52 -0.86 -2.05
CA PHE A 37 7.61 -0.55 -0.62
C PHE A 37 7.89 -1.80 0.22
N THR A 38 7.14 -2.89 -0.01
CA THR A 38 7.33 -4.17 0.69
C THR A 38 8.73 -4.73 0.48
N ALA A 39 9.24 -4.71 -0.77
CA ALA A 39 10.62 -5.12 -1.06
C ALA A 39 11.65 -4.24 -0.32
N GLY A 40 11.36 -2.96 -0.13
CA GLY A 40 12.18 -2.07 0.69
C GLY A 40 12.16 -2.45 2.17
N GLU A 41 11.01 -2.87 2.73
CA GLU A 41 10.91 -3.36 4.11
C GLU A 41 11.76 -4.64 4.30
N GLU A 42 11.67 -5.58 3.36
CA GLU A 42 12.49 -6.79 3.35
C GLU A 42 13.99 -6.47 3.28
N GLN A 43 14.38 -5.53 2.41
CA GLN A 43 15.76 -5.06 2.31
C GLN A 43 16.25 -4.43 3.62
N GLY A 44 15.42 -3.59 4.25
CA GLY A 44 15.71 -2.96 5.54
C GLY A 44 15.91 -3.99 6.65
N LEU A 45 15.12 -5.06 6.67
CA LEU A 45 15.29 -6.17 7.61
C LEU A 45 16.62 -6.92 7.38
N VAL A 46 16.92 -7.28 6.13
CA VAL A 46 18.17 -7.99 5.76
C VAL A 46 19.42 -7.18 6.12
N LEU A 47 19.37 -5.86 5.97
CA LEU A 47 20.46 -4.96 6.30
C LEU A 47 20.54 -4.61 7.81
N GLY A 48 19.54 -5.01 8.61
CA GLY A 48 19.45 -4.67 10.03
C GLY A 48 19.05 -3.21 10.31
N TYR A 49 18.39 -2.55 9.35
CA TYR A 49 17.93 -1.16 9.46
C TYR A 49 16.52 -1.04 10.07
N GLY A 50 15.76 -2.14 10.06
CA GLY A 50 14.38 -2.19 10.57
C GLY A 50 13.38 -1.61 9.56
N ASP A 51 12.29 -1.04 10.10
CA ASP A 51 11.14 -0.59 9.30
C ASP A 51 11.40 0.70 8.51
N ILE A 52 10.68 0.87 7.41
CA ILE A 52 10.72 2.10 6.62
C ILE A 52 9.97 3.22 7.34
N ASN A 53 10.71 4.25 7.75
CA ASN A 53 10.13 5.51 8.22
C ASN A 53 9.56 6.38 7.09
N LEU A 54 10.25 6.42 5.95
CA LEU A 54 9.86 7.13 4.73
C LEU A 54 10.68 6.59 3.57
N GLN A 55 10.01 6.25 2.48
CA GLN A 55 10.64 5.93 1.21
C GLN A 55 10.38 7.07 0.21
N ILE A 56 11.43 7.47 -0.49
CA ILE A 56 11.35 8.47 -1.58
C ILE A 56 12.01 7.84 -2.80
N THR A 57 11.27 7.79 -3.90
CA THR A 57 11.81 7.41 -5.21
C THR A 57 11.69 8.59 -6.14
N GLU A 58 12.84 9.11 -6.57
CA GLU A 58 12.93 10.22 -7.52
C GLU A 58 13.11 9.66 -8.94
N TYR A 59 12.34 10.21 -9.87
CA TYR A 59 12.38 9.93 -11.29
C TYR A 59 12.65 11.22 -12.06
N ASN A 60 13.03 11.11 -13.34
CA ASN A 60 13.31 12.25 -14.19
C ASN A 60 12.15 13.26 -14.35
N GLN A 61 10.92 12.88 -13.99
CA GLN A 61 9.72 13.71 -14.15
C GLN A 61 8.92 13.91 -12.86
N GLY A 62 9.34 13.33 -11.75
CA GLY A 62 8.57 13.40 -10.52
C GLY A 62 9.10 12.52 -9.41
N MET A 63 8.38 12.51 -8.30
CA MET A 63 8.77 11.77 -7.10
C MET A 63 7.58 10.96 -6.58
N ILE A 64 7.88 9.81 -5.96
CA ILE A 64 6.93 9.03 -5.17
C ILE A 64 7.43 9.01 -3.74
N PHE A 65 6.55 9.39 -2.81
CA PHE A 65 6.78 9.34 -1.37
C PHE A 65 5.86 8.31 -0.76
N SER A 66 6.40 7.41 0.05
CA SER A 66 5.64 6.31 0.66
C SER A 66 5.95 6.19 2.14
N VAL A 67 4.92 5.99 2.96
CA VAL A 67 5.05 5.71 4.39
C VAL A 67 4.10 4.57 4.78
N LYS A 68 4.52 3.75 5.73
CA LYS A 68 3.63 2.76 6.35
C LYS A 68 2.48 3.49 7.04
N ALA A 69 1.27 2.96 6.88
CA ALA A 69 0.06 3.46 7.49
C ALA A 69 -0.77 2.29 8.05
N GLY A 70 -0.30 1.69 9.14
CA GLY A 70 -0.95 0.51 9.73
C GLY A 70 -0.75 -0.72 8.84
N VAL A 71 -1.85 -1.38 8.44
CA VAL A 71 -1.85 -2.56 7.56
C VAL A 71 -1.72 -2.22 6.06
N GLY A 72 -1.31 -0.99 5.73
CA GLY A 72 -1.18 -0.55 4.34
C GLY A 72 -0.13 0.55 4.17
N VAL A 73 -0.10 1.14 2.99
CA VAL A 73 0.88 2.15 2.58
C VAL A 73 0.17 3.41 2.09
N LEU A 74 0.61 4.57 2.58
CA LEU A 74 0.19 5.87 2.08
C LEU A 74 1.25 6.40 1.10
N CYS A 75 0.84 6.58 -0.16
CA CYS A 75 1.70 7.05 -1.23
C CYS A 75 1.26 8.42 -1.77
N VAL A 76 2.21 9.30 -2.04
CA VAL A 76 2.00 10.59 -2.71
C VAL A 76 2.95 10.67 -3.90
N ALA A 77 2.38 10.83 -5.10
CA ALA A 77 3.15 11.10 -6.32
C ALA A 77 3.10 12.59 -6.65
N THR A 78 4.23 13.17 -7.04
CA THR A 78 4.37 14.59 -7.36
C THR A 78 5.19 14.78 -8.64
N ASP A 79 5.14 15.98 -9.21
CA ASP A 79 6.19 16.45 -10.12
C ASP A 79 7.49 16.78 -9.35
N LEU A 80 8.51 17.28 -10.06
CA LEU A 80 9.80 17.66 -9.46
C LEU A 80 9.77 18.97 -8.67
N ASN A 81 8.75 19.81 -8.83
CA ASN A 81 8.68 21.15 -8.25
C ASN A 81 8.00 21.15 -6.88
N VAL A 82 8.38 20.20 -6.03
CA VAL A 82 7.84 20.08 -4.66
C VAL A 82 8.92 20.25 -3.60
N GLN A 83 8.54 20.85 -2.47
CA GLN A 83 9.40 20.89 -1.29
C GLN A 83 9.31 19.54 -0.57
N ILE A 84 10.33 18.69 -0.70
CA ILE A 84 10.42 17.37 -0.06
C ILE A 84 10.11 17.44 1.44
N GLY A 85 10.65 18.43 2.15
CA GLY A 85 10.41 18.62 3.58
C GLY A 85 8.94 18.86 3.92
N PHE A 86 8.22 19.58 3.06
CA PHE A 86 6.78 19.82 3.21
C PHE A 86 5.96 18.55 2.99
N ILE A 87 6.27 17.77 1.95
CA ILE A 87 5.59 16.49 1.69
C ILE A 87 5.83 15.51 2.84
N ARG A 88 7.08 15.40 3.31
CA ARG A 88 7.43 14.60 4.49
C ARG A 88 6.64 15.00 5.73
N ALA A 89 6.52 16.31 6.00
CA ALA A 89 5.76 16.81 7.14
C ALA A 89 4.26 16.47 7.02
N LEU A 90 3.68 16.57 5.83
CA LEU A 90 2.30 16.18 5.57
C LEU A 90 2.09 14.68 5.80
N LEU A 91 2.95 13.84 5.23
CA LEU A 91 2.87 12.39 5.40
C LEU A 91 2.95 12.01 6.89
N LYS A 92 3.93 12.55 7.62
CA LYS A 92 4.07 12.31 9.07
C LYS A 92 2.85 12.77 9.88
N LYS A 93 2.22 13.88 9.48
CA LYS A 93 1.03 14.41 10.16
C LYS A 93 -0.22 13.54 9.93
N TRP A 94 -0.38 13.00 8.73
CA TRP A 94 -1.62 12.34 8.33
C TRP A 94 -1.56 10.81 8.34
N SER A 95 -0.37 10.20 8.21
CA SER A 95 -0.23 8.74 8.20
C SER A 95 -0.80 8.06 9.46
N PRO A 96 -0.69 8.60 10.69
CA PRO A 96 -1.29 7.94 11.85
C PRO A 96 -2.82 7.90 11.80
N LYS A 97 -3.45 8.93 11.22
CA LYS A 97 -4.91 8.98 11.03
C LYS A 97 -5.36 8.04 9.92
N VAL A 98 -4.58 7.91 8.85
CA VAL A 98 -4.86 6.93 7.80
C VAL A 98 -4.70 5.52 8.35
N ALA A 99 -3.65 5.27 9.14
CA ALA A 99 -3.39 3.99 9.78
C ALA A 99 -4.56 3.53 10.65
N SER A 100 -5.11 4.41 11.50
CA SER A 100 -6.24 4.06 12.36
C SER A 100 -7.51 3.72 11.56
N ILE A 101 -7.73 4.39 10.42
CA ILE A 101 -8.82 4.06 9.51
C ILE A 101 -8.58 2.69 8.87
N LEU A 102 -7.40 2.45 8.30
CA LEU A 102 -7.11 1.17 7.65
C LEU A 102 -7.16 0.00 8.62
N ILE A 103 -6.60 0.14 9.82
CA ILE A 103 -6.70 -0.90 10.86
C ILE A 103 -8.17 -1.18 11.21
N ARG A 104 -9.03 -0.16 11.28
CA ARG A 104 -10.45 -0.36 11.59
C ARG A 104 -11.21 -1.12 10.50
N TYR A 105 -10.88 -0.90 9.22
CA TYR A 105 -11.65 -1.44 8.10
C TYR A 105 -11.05 -2.69 7.47
N LEU A 106 -9.72 -2.80 7.46
CA LEU A 106 -8.96 -3.92 6.88
C LEU A 106 -8.35 -4.81 7.97
N GLY A 107 -8.12 -4.28 9.16
CA GLY A 107 -7.65 -5.08 10.29
C GLY A 107 -8.79 -5.90 10.89
N LYS A 108 -9.08 -7.07 10.33
CA LYS A 108 -9.87 -8.10 11.01
C LYS A 108 -9.33 -9.52 10.81
N GLU A 109 -8.99 -10.11 11.97
CA GLU A 109 -9.01 -11.52 12.37
C GLU A 109 -8.64 -12.57 11.31
N GLU A 110 -7.34 -12.78 11.12
CA GLU A 110 -6.76 -13.92 10.40
C GLU A 110 -7.30 -15.30 10.87
N GLY A 111 -7.91 -15.37 12.06
CA GLY A 111 -8.47 -16.61 12.62
C GLY A 111 -9.84 -17.04 12.06
N ALA A 112 -10.72 -16.10 11.69
CA ALA A 112 -12.10 -16.44 11.32
C ALA A 112 -12.20 -16.95 9.86
N MET A 113 -11.46 -16.29 8.94
CA MET A 113 -11.42 -16.67 7.53
C MET A 113 -10.75 -18.03 7.32
N GLY A 114 -9.71 -18.35 8.09
CA GLY A 114 -9.02 -19.64 8.01
C GLY A 114 -9.91 -20.82 8.36
N GLU A 115 -10.77 -20.70 9.37
CA GLU A 115 -11.71 -21.76 9.75
C GLU A 115 -12.86 -21.92 8.75
N GLU A 116 -13.30 -20.83 8.12
CA GLU A 116 -14.34 -20.86 7.08
C GLU A 116 -13.81 -21.47 5.76
N LEU A 117 -12.58 -21.11 5.35
CA LEU A 117 -11.89 -21.72 4.22
C LEU A 117 -11.58 -23.20 4.45
N LYS A 118 -11.12 -23.58 5.65
CA LYS A 118 -10.91 -25.00 5.99
C LYS A 118 -12.20 -25.81 5.86
N LYS A 119 -13.36 -25.25 6.24
CA LYS A 119 -14.66 -25.92 6.07
C LYS A 119 -15.05 -26.09 4.61
N LEU A 120 -14.76 -25.11 3.75
CA LEU A 120 -15.01 -25.19 2.30
C LEU A 120 -14.19 -26.27 1.59
N PHE A 121 -12.97 -26.55 2.07
CA PHE A 121 -12.09 -27.58 1.51
C PHE A 121 -12.00 -28.85 2.37
N SER A 122 -12.86 -28.98 3.38
CA SER A 122 -12.96 -30.22 4.15
C SER A 122 -13.59 -31.28 3.24
N PRO A 123 -12.98 -32.47 3.10
CA PRO A 123 -13.54 -33.53 2.26
C PRO A 123 -14.94 -33.90 2.78
N ASP A 124 -15.92 -33.83 1.88
CA ASP A 124 -17.30 -34.17 2.19
C ASP A 124 -17.38 -35.67 2.57
N PRO A 125 -18.08 -36.07 3.65
CA PRO A 125 -18.21 -37.48 4.04
C PRO A 125 -18.95 -38.35 3.00
N LEU A 126 -19.44 -37.75 1.92
CA LEU A 126 -20.23 -38.40 0.86
C LEU A 126 -19.42 -38.75 -0.39
N GLY A 127 -18.09 -38.79 -0.29
CA GLY A 127 -17.23 -39.47 -1.26
C GLY A 127 -17.42 -40.99 -1.23
N LEU A 128 -18.60 -41.47 -1.63
CA LEU A 128 -18.90 -42.86 -1.97
C LEU A 128 -19.37 -42.92 -3.43
N HIS A 129 -18.43 -43.37 -4.27
CA HIS A 129 -18.53 -43.84 -5.65
C HIS A 129 -18.79 -42.83 -6.78
#